data_AF-A0A7J6YFU9-F1
#
_entry.id   AF-A0A7J6YFU9-F1
#
_cell.length_a   1.000
_cell.length_b   1.000
_cell.length_c   1.000
_cell.angle_alpha   90.00
_cell.angle_beta   90.00
_cell.angle_gamma   90.00
#
_symmetry.space_group_name_H-M   'P 1'
#
loop_
_entity.id
_entity.type
_entity.pdbx_description
1 polymer ?
#
loop_
_entity_poly.entity_id
_entity_poly.type
_entity_poly.pdbx_seq_one_letter_code
_entity_poly.pdbx_strand_id
1 'polypeptide(L)'
;MNVPTSSSPMNRDGGIPTKPGAYFHQEPAVQENGPRKASGEGFFSPMTGGPQNFPEQQRQNFYSLRPAGAKRVLGRSHLLSCCVITRDGANSICIVAILLLVVLVFMLGVLPRGEIYSYVVVSLLATAALICLVMSVTVDPGILLPLPPDPTRQPETVLVNGKEVLRKVCPSCHIVRPPRSSHCRFCDYCVEEFDHHCGVLGSCVAKRTFRFFGGFFVFTALLILFIGIRSLVTLAKPDPQLNTGQGRWEMAAAIISLVASGLAGCIVLPLAFYYVYLACMNYTQKESAQLSLGFCEPNQDYHRGYWRNFFSRYFGPLGTSRITAENAEFYV
;
A
#
# COMPACT_ATOMS: atom_id res chain seq x y z
N MET A 1 -6.50 -72.00 27.79
CA MET A 1 -5.45 -72.59 26.94
C MET A 1 -4.16 -71.79 27.17
N ASN A 2 -3.01 -72.44 27.08
CA ASN A 2 -1.67 -71.99 27.53
C ASN A 2 -1.26 -70.64 26.86
N VAL A 3 -0.59 -69.65 27.48
CA VAL A 3 0.59 -69.60 28.41
C VAL A 3 1.89 -70.07 27.72
N PRO A 4 3.08 -69.42 27.87
CA PRO A 4 3.46 -68.14 28.52
C PRO A 4 3.58 -66.99 27.46
N THR A 5 4.56 -66.05 27.29
CA THR A 5 5.90 -65.72 27.86
C THR A 5 6.27 -64.23 27.59
N SER A 6 7.47 -63.75 28.01
CA SER A 6 8.01 -62.38 27.86
C SER A 6 9.38 -62.33 27.14
N SER A 7 9.79 -61.16 26.61
CA SER A 7 11.21 -60.67 26.61
C SER A 7 11.40 -59.32 25.87
N SER A 8 12.57 -58.72 26.08
CA SER A 8 13.14 -57.52 25.44
C SER A 8 14.68 -57.67 25.46
N PRO A 9 15.49 -56.75 24.89
CA PRO A 9 15.36 -55.99 23.64
C PRO A 9 16.58 -56.26 22.70
N MET A 10 16.56 -55.78 21.45
CA MET A 10 17.82 -55.48 20.75
C MET A 10 17.70 -54.46 19.60
N ASN A 11 18.84 -54.02 19.09
CA ASN A 11 19.08 -52.82 18.28
C ASN A 11 19.75 -53.22 16.95
N ARG A 12 19.34 -52.63 15.81
CA ARG A 12 20.22 -52.03 14.77
C ARG A 12 19.54 -51.55 13.48
N ASP A 13 20.14 -50.48 12.93
CA ASP A 13 20.43 -50.16 11.53
C ASP A 13 19.37 -50.27 10.41
N GLY A 14 19.17 -49.15 9.68
CA GLY A 14 18.92 -49.17 8.24
C GLY A 14 17.78 -48.28 7.68
N GLY A 15 18.08 -47.52 6.62
CA GLY A 15 17.07 -47.09 5.63
C GLY A 15 16.69 -45.61 5.59
N ILE A 16 17.20 -44.88 4.58
CA ILE A 16 16.65 -43.58 4.11
C ILE A 16 15.60 -43.86 3.02
N PRO A 17 14.42 -43.23 3.05
CA PRO A 17 13.58 -43.03 1.85
C PRO A 17 13.67 -41.59 1.30
N THR A 18 13.67 -41.49 -0.03
CA THR A 18 13.89 -40.28 -0.84
C THR A 18 12.74 -39.26 -0.84
N LYS A 19 13.05 -38.00 -1.18
CA LYS A 19 12.07 -36.94 -1.47
C LYS A 19 11.21 -37.25 -2.72
N PRO A 20 9.92 -36.85 -2.76
CA PRO A 20 9.16 -36.72 -4.00
C PRO A 20 9.64 -35.51 -4.84
N GLY A 21 9.47 -35.57 -6.16
CA GLY A 21 10.06 -34.62 -7.12
C GLY A 21 9.39 -33.25 -7.18
N ALA A 22 10.17 -32.25 -7.62
CA ALA A 22 9.68 -30.91 -7.96
C ALA A 22 9.27 -30.84 -9.44
N TYR A 23 8.07 -30.32 -9.71
CA TYR A 23 7.63 -30.03 -11.09
C TYR A 23 8.15 -28.67 -11.53
N PHE A 24 9.07 -28.66 -12.49
CA PHE A 24 9.48 -27.44 -13.21
C PHE A 24 8.43 -27.09 -14.27
N HIS A 25 7.86 -25.89 -14.20
CA HIS A 25 7.30 -25.24 -15.38
C HIS A 25 8.39 -24.40 -16.05
N GLN A 26 8.55 -24.56 -17.36
CA GLN A 26 9.54 -23.85 -18.16
C GLN A 26 9.02 -22.47 -18.57
N GLU A 27 9.82 -21.42 -18.38
CA GLU A 27 9.64 -20.16 -19.10
C GLU A 27 10.17 -20.30 -20.54
N PRO A 28 9.53 -19.69 -21.55
CA PRO A 28 9.96 -19.77 -22.94
C PRO A 28 11.23 -18.93 -23.19
N ALA A 29 12.18 -19.49 -23.94
CA ALA A 29 13.43 -18.82 -24.27
C ALA A 29 13.23 -17.61 -25.20
N VAL A 30 13.85 -16.48 -24.86
CA VAL A 30 14.00 -15.32 -25.76
C VAL A 30 15.34 -15.45 -26.48
N GLN A 31 15.33 -15.32 -27.80
CA GLN A 31 16.51 -15.54 -28.65
C GLN A 31 17.58 -14.45 -28.46
N GLU A 32 18.83 -14.86 -28.24
CA GLU A 32 19.99 -13.99 -28.33
C GLU A 32 20.20 -13.54 -29.78
N ASN A 33 20.21 -12.23 -30.03
CA ASN A 33 20.66 -11.66 -31.30
C ASN A 33 22.07 -11.09 -31.09
N GLY A 34 23.04 -11.66 -31.83
CA GLY A 34 24.46 -11.33 -31.69
C GLY A 34 24.84 -9.91 -32.12
N PRO A 35 26.04 -9.44 -31.73
CA PRO A 35 26.48 -8.05 -31.93
C PRO A 35 26.75 -7.73 -33.40
N ARG A 36 26.25 -6.57 -33.85
CA ARG A 36 26.66 -6.00 -35.14
C ARG A 36 28.06 -5.41 -35.02
N LYS A 37 28.95 -5.75 -35.96
CA LYS A 37 30.26 -5.10 -36.11
C LYS A 37 30.07 -3.61 -36.45
N ALA A 38 30.79 -2.75 -35.75
CA ALA A 38 31.10 -1.39 -36.20
C ALA A 38 32.62 -1.21 -36.06
N SER A 39 33.28 -0.83 -37.16
CA SER A 39 34.72 -0.61 -37.21
C SER A 39 35.08 0.81 -36.77
N GLY A 40 36.07 0.96 -35.90
CA GLY A 40 36.64 2.25 -35.51
C GLY A 40 37.87 2.05 -34.65
N GLU A 41 39.04 2.37 -35.19
CA GLU A 41 40.30 2.31 -34.45
C GLU A 41 40.42 3.54 -33.53
N GLY A 42 40.82 3.34 -32.27
CA GLY A 42 40.78 4.37 -31.24
C GLY A 42 41.66 4.02 -30.04
N PHE A 43 42.96 4.29 -30.18
CA PHE A 43 44.00 4.04 -29.19
C PHE A 43 43.88 4.99 -27.98
N PHE A 44 43.74 4.49 -26.75
CA PHE A 44 44.31 5.11 -25.52
C PHE A 44 44.25 4.16 -24.29
N SER A 45 45.17 4.37 -23.35
CA SER A 45 45.45 3.51 -22.18
C SER A 45 44.58 3.83 -20.94
N PRO A 46 44.44 2.92 -19.96
CA PRO A 46 43.58 3.13 -18.79
C PRO A 46 44.16 4.17 -17.81
N MET A 47 43.31 5.10 -17.38
CA MET A 47 43.60 6.04 -16.29
C MET A 47 43.12 5.47 -14.96
N THR A 48 44.00 5.39 -13.97
CA THR A 48 43.66 5.12 -12.56
C THR A 48 43.19 6.41 -11.89
N GLY A 49 42.10 6.36 -11.13
CA GLY A 49 41.56 7.52 -10.42
C GLY A 49 40.51 7.15 -9.38
N GLY A 50 40.56 7.82 -8.22
CA GLY A 50 39.58 7.65 -7.14
C GLY A 50 38.23 8.33 -7.43
N PRO A 51 37.27 8.28 -6.48
CA PRO A 51 35.91 8.77 -6.69
C PRO A 51 35.90 10.29 -6.96
N GLN A 52 35.51 10.67 -8.18
CA GLN A 52 35.38 12.07 -8.57
C GLN A 52 34.04 12.64 -8.10
N ASN A 53 34.08 13.78 -7.40
CA ASN A 53 32.90 14.53 -6.99
C ASN A 53 32.16 15.10 -8.22
N PHE A 54 31.03 14.50 -8.61
CA PHE A 54 30.20 14.99 -9.71
C PHE A 54 29.53 16.34 -9.36
N PRO A 55 29.61 17.37 -10.23
CA PRO A 55 28.98 18.66 -10.00
C PRO A 55 27.47 18.58 -9.80
N GLU A 56 26.97 19.28 -8.79
CA GLU A 56 25.57 19.27 -8.35
C GLU A 56 24.59 19.65 -9.48
N GLN A 57 24.99 20.57 -10.36
CA GLN A 57 24.21 21.02 -11.51
C GLN A 57 24.03 19.92 -12.59
N GLN A 58 24.99 19.01 -12.73
CA GLN A 58 24.89 17.86 -13.65
C GLN A 58 23.94 16.79 -13.07
N ARG A 59 23.90 16.67 -11.73
CA ARG A 59 22.91 15.88 -10.99
C ARG A 59 21.48 16.38 -11.25
N GLN A 60 21.27 17.70 -11.24
CA GLN A 60 19.97 18.32 -11.54
C GLN A 60 19.47 18.02 -12.96
N ASN A 61 20.34 18.08 -13.97
CA ASN A 61 19.97 17.75 -15.36
C ASN A 61 19.58 16.27 -15.55
N PHE A 62 20.07 15.35 -14.72
CA PHE A 62 19.62 13.95 -14.77
C PHE A 62 18.23 13.77 -14.14
N TYR A 63 17.85 14.59 -13.15
CA TYR A 63 16.50 14.57 -12.56
C TYR A 63 15.40 15.11 -13.49
N SER A 64 15.74 15.85 -14.54
CA SER A 64 14.79 16.28 -15.60
C SER A 64 14.68 15.29 -16.77
N LEU A 65 15.62 14.35 -16.92
CA LEU A 65 15.66 13.37 -18.02
C LEU A 65 14.87 12.09 -17.70
N ARG A 66 13.52 12.17 -17.80
CA ARG A 66 12.67 10.97 -17.99
C ARG A 66 12.31 10.79 -19.46
N PRO A 67 12.18 9.54 -19.95
CA PRO A 67 11.68 9.27 -21.29
C PRO A 67 10.22 9.74 -21.45
N ALA A 68 9.89 10.26 -22.63
CA ALA A 68 8.54 10.69 -22.96
C ALA A 68 7.57 9.48 -22.94
N GLY A 69 6.67 9.46 -21.96
CA GLY A 69 5.69 8.37 -21.76
C GLY A 69 5.57 7.91 -20.31
N ALA A 70 6.59 8.13 -19.47
CA ALA A 70 6.51 7.78 -18.05
C ALA A 70 5.40 8.58 -17.33
N LYS A 71 4.47 7.90 -16.64
CA LYS A 71 3.44 8.58 -15.81
C LYS A 71 4.15 9.50 -14.81
N ARG A 72 3.76 10.78 -14.80
CA ARG A 72 4.55 11.85 -14.19
C ARG A 72 4.66 11.69 -12.67
N VAL A 73 5.87 11.94 -12.18
CA VAL A 73 6.15 12.16 -10.75
C VAL A 73 5.27 13.32 -10.25
N LEU A 74 4.64 13.16 -9.09
CA LEU A 74 3.96 14.26 -8.38
C LEU A 74 5.01 15.27 -7.91
N GLY A 75 5.26 16.29 -8.73
CA GLY A 75 6.35 17.24 -8.54
C GLY A 75 6.09 18.57 -9.23
N ARG A 76 5.74 19.59 -8.43
CA ARG A 76 5.65 21.01 -8.83
C ARG A 76 4.85 21.28 -10.13
N SER A 77 3.56 20.94 -10.15
CA SER A 77 2.51 21.80 -10.73
C SER A 77 1.09 21.24 -10.48
N HIS A 78 0.12 22.14 -10.35
CA HIS A 78 -1.34 21.90 -10.30
C HIS A 78 -1.88 20.75 -9.43
N LEU A 79 -1.91 20.98 -8.10
CA LEU A 79 -2.60 20.15 -7.09
C LEU A 79 -4.06 19.79 -7.43
N LEU A 80 -4.74 20.58 -8.27
CA LEU A 80 -6.14 20.34 -8.69
C LEU A 80 -6.28 19.69 -10.08
N SER A 81 -5.28 19.80 -10.97
CA SER A 81 -5.42 19.37 -12.37
C SER A 81 -5.06 17.90 -12.58
N CYS A 82 -4.01 17.40 -11.90
CA CYS A 82 -3.59 16.00 -12.02
C CYS A 82 -4.65 14.99 -11.53
N CYS A 83 -5.47 15.38 -10.55
CA CYS A 83 -6.57 14.56 -10.04
C CYS A 83 -7.80 14.52 -10.97
N VAL A 84 -7.93 15.48 -11.91
CA VAL A 84 -9.11 15.64 -12.78
C VAL A 84 -8.87 15.11 -14.19
N ILE A 85 -7.64 15.18 -14.71
CA ILE A 85 -7.33 14.92 -16.13
C ILE A 85 -6.85 13.47 -16.39
N THR A 86 -6.58 12.68 -15.36
CA THR A 86 -6.23 11.25 -15.51
C THR A 86 -7.44 10.35 -15.29
N ARG A 87 -7.56 9.27 -16.08
CA ARG A 87 -8.60 8.23 -15.90
C ARG A 87 -8.59 7.63 -14.49
N ASP A 88 -7.39 7.54 -13.90
CA ASP A 88 -7.18 6.99 -12.56
C ASP A 88 -7.68 7.97 -11.46
N GLY A 89 -7.55 9.29 -11.70
CA GLY A 89 -8.06 10.33 -10.77
C GLY A 89 -9.59 10.45 -10.76
N ALA A 90 -10.26 10.22 -11.89
CA ALA A 90 -11.71 10.28 -12.00
C ALA A 90 -12.43 9.33 -11.01
N ASN A 91 -11.89 8.13 -10.80
CA ASN A 91 -12.38 7.18 -9.79
C ASN A 91 -12.39 7.78 -8.37
N SER A 92 -11.35 8.53 -8.00
CA SER A 92 -11.25 9.19 -6.69
C SER A 92 -12.34 10.26 -6.53
N ILE A 93 -12.65 11.00 -7.60
CA ILE A 93 -13.75 11.97 -7.63
C ILE A 93 -15.10 11.25 -7.45
N CYS A 94 -15.32 10.11 -8.11
CA CYS A 94 -16.51 9.30 -7.93
C CYS A 94 -16.68 8.82 -6.48
N ILE A 95 -15.60 8.37 -5.81
CA ILE A 95 -15.64 7.95 -4.40
C ILE A 95 -16.03 9.14 -3.50
N VAL A 96 -15.45 10.33 -3.72
CA VAL A 96 -15.84 11.55 -2.99
C VAL A 96 -17.31 11.90 -3.21
N ALA A 97 -17.79 11.87 -4.46
CA ALA A 97 -19.17 12.18 -4.80
C ALA A 97 -20.17 11.20 -4.15
N ILE A 98 -19.87 9.90 -4.16
CA ILE A 98 -20.71 8.87 -3.51
C ILE A 98 -20.73 9.07 -1.99
N LEU A 99 -19.58 9.30 -1.36
CA LEU A 99 -19.49 9.54 0.09
C LEU A 99 -20.30 10.77 0.50
N LEU A 100 -20.13 11.89 -0.21
CA LEU A 100 -20.87 13.13 0.07
C LEU A 100 -22.37 12.98 -0.19
N LEU A 101 -22.78 12.24 -1.22
CA LEU A 101 -24.20 11.99 -1.52
C LEU A 101 -24.86 11.15 -0.42
N VAL A 102 -24.22 10.05 0.02
CA VAL A 102 -24.76 9.21 1.11
C VAL A 102 -24.86 10.00 2.42
N VAL A 103 -23.84 10.80 2.75
CA VAL A 103 -23.86 11.69 3.91
C VAL A 103 -25.00 12.73 3.79
N LEU A 104 -25.18 13.35 2.63
CA LEU A 104 -26.23 14.35 2.41
C LEU A 104 -27.64 13.76 2.56
N VAL A 105 -27.90 12.60 1.95
CA VAL A 105 -29.19 11.89 2.06
C VAL A 105 -29.48 11.52 3.52
N PHE A 106 -28.49 11.01 4.24
CA PHE A 106 -28.64 10.67 5.66
C PHE A 106 -28.92 11.91 6.53
N MET A 107 -28.16 13.00 6.34
CA MET A 107 -28.27 14.24 7.13
C MET A 107 -29.58 14.99 6.89
N LEU A 108 -30.15 14.90 5.68
CA LEU A 108 -31.41 15.55 5.30
C LEU A 108 -32.66 14.67 5.53
N GLY A 109 -32.51 13.35 5.57
CA GLY A 109 -33.64 12.41 5.61
C GLY A 109 -33.73 11.48 6.83
N VAL A 110 -32.66 11.29 7.60
CA VAL A 110 -32.65 10.32 8.74
C VAL A 110 -32.36 10.98 10.09
N LEU A 111 -31.71 12.15 10.09
CA LEU A 111 -31.45 12.90 11.32
C LEU A 111 -32.62 13.84 11.66
N PRO A 112 -33.15 13.78 12.89
CA PRO A 112 -34.23 14.67 13.31
C PRO A 112 -33.72 16.09 13.56
N ARG A 113 -34.52 17.08 13.16
CA ARG A 113 -34.19 18.50 13.31
C ARG A 113 -33.97 18.85 14.79
N GLY A 114 -32.81 19.43 15.10
CA GLY A 114 -32.40 19.81 16.46
C GLY A 114 -31.41 18.84 17.14
N GLU A 115 -31.18 17.64 16.61
CA GLU A 115 -30.24 16.69 17.22
C GLU A 115 -28.77 16.95 16.82
N ILE A 116 -28.25 18.11 17.24
CA ILE A 116 -26.93 18.66 16.84
C ILE A 116 -25.79 17.64 16.94
N TYR A 117 -25.77 16.80 17.98
CA TYR A 117 -24.74 15.78 18.20
C TYR A 117 -24.55 14.84 17.00
N SER A 118 -25.64 14.34 16.41
CA SER A 118 -25.54 13.43 15.25
C SER A 118 -25.03 14.15 14.00
N TYR A 119 -25.43 15.41 13.77
CA TYR A 119 -24.90 16.23 12.67
C TYR A 119 -23.39 16.47 12.83
N VAL A 120 -22.93 16.76 14.05
CA VAL A 120 -21.49 16.97 14.33
C VAL A 120 -20.69 15.68 14.15
N VAL A 121 -21.14 14.54 14.70
CA VAL A 121 -20.44 13.25 14.57
C VAL A 121 -20.28 12.82 13.10
N VAL A 122 -21.36 12.90 12.31
CA VAL A 122 -21.33 12.59 10.87
C VAL A 122 -20.38 13.53 10.13
N SER A 123 -20.46 14.84 10.38
CA SER A 123 -19.63 15.82 9.70
C SER A 123 -18.14 15.62 10.01
N LEU A 124 -17.78 15.29 11.26
CA LEU A 124 -16.41 15.01 11.66
C LEU A 124 -15.88 13.72 11.02
N LEU A 125 -16.65 12.63 11.05
CA LEU A 125 -16.25 11.35 10.45
C LEU A 125 -16.13 11.45 8.92
N ALA A 126 -17.07 12.12 8.24
CA ALA A 126 -17.01 12.35 6.81
C ALA A 126 -15.84 13.26 6.40
N THR A 127 -15.58 14.34 7.16
CA THR A 127 -14.43 15.22 6.93
C THR A 127 -13.11 14.48 7.16
N ALA A 128 -12.99 13.67 8.21
CA ALA A 128 -11.79 12.87 8.47
C ALA A 128 -11.54 11.84 7.36
N ALA A 129 -12.59 11.12 6.92
CA ALA A 129 -12.51 10.21 5.78
C ALA A 129 -12.09 10.93 4.49
N LEU A 130 -12.66 12.11 4.19
CA LEU A 130 -12.32 12.90 3.01
C LEU A 130 -10.86 13.41 3.04
N ILE A 131 -10.39 13.92 4.19
CA ILE A 131 -8.98 14.33 4.36
C ILE A 131 -8.05 13.14 4.15
N CYS A 132 -8.36 11.98 4.75
CA CYS A 132 -7.60 10.75 4.53
C CYS A 132 -7.58 10.32 3.06
N LEU A 133 -8.71 10.37 2.35
CA LEU A 133 -8.77 10.04 0.92
C LEU A 133 -7.90 10.99 0.09
N VAL A 134 -8.08 12.31 0.24
CA VAL A 134 -7.30 13.33 -0.47
C VAL A 134 -5.81 13.20 -0.20
N MET A 135 -5.41 12.99 1.05
CA MET A 135 -3.99 12.83 1.42
C MET A 135 -3.41 11.50 0.89
N SER A 136 -4.20 10.43 0.74
CA SER A 136 -3.74 9.17 0.14
C SER A 136 -3.42 9.25 -1.37
N VAL A 137 -3.88 10.31 -2.03
CA VAL A 137 -3.65 10.58 -3.46
C VAL A 137 -2.64 11.71 -3.68
N THR A 138 -2.63 12.74 -2.82
CA THR A 138 -1.83 13.96 -3.02
C THR A 138 -0.45 13.93 -2.33
N VAL A 139 -0.25 13.09 -1.30
CA VAL A 139 1.04 12.97 -0.61
C VAL A 139 2.02 12.13 -1.42
N ASP A 140 3.25 12.62 -1.60
CA ASP A 140 4.35 11.83 -2.18
C ASP A 140 4.53 10.53 -1.37
N PRO A 141 4.43 9.34 -1.99
CA PRO A 141 4.35 8.07 -1.27
C PRO A 141 5.68 7.64 -0.62
N GLY A 142 6.79 8.30 -0.95
CA GLY A 142 8.14 7.93 -0.53
C GLY A 142 8.99 7.58 -1.74
N ILE A 143 8.95 8.41 -2.78
CA ILE A 143 9.67 8.16 -4.04
C ILE A 143 11.18 8.19 -3.76
N LEU A 144 11.89 7.14 -4.20
CA LEU A 144 13.35 7.13 -4.27
C LEU A 144 13.78 7.70 -5.62
N LEU A 145 14.75 8.61 -5.60
CA LEU A 145 15.26 9.24 -6.82
C LEU A 145 16.15 8.26 -7.60
N PRO A 146 16.06 8.21 -8.94
CA PRO A 146 16.94 7.39 -9.74
C PRO A 146 18.38 7.92 -9.69
N LEU A 147 19.33 7.02 -9.88
CA LEU A 147 20.75 7.35 -10.11
C LEU A 147 21.09 7.27 -11.60
N PRO A 148 22.24 7.85 -12.01
CA PRO A 148 22.85 7.53 -13.30
C PRO A 148 23.09 6.01 -13.44
N PRO A 149 22.98 5.44 -14.65
CA PRO A 149 23.38 4.07 -14.94
C PRO A 149 24.85 3.82 -14.55
N ASP A 150 25.11 2.70 -13.91
CA ASP A 150 26.42 2.33 -13.38
C ASP A 150 26.56 0.80 -13.43
N PRO A 151 27.46 0.25 -14.25
CA PRO A 151 27.63 -1.20 -14.37
C PRO A 151 28.36 -1.83 -13.16
N THR A 152 28.97 -1.02 -12.28
CA THR A 152 29.64 -1.50 -11.06
C THR A 152 28.67 -1.70 -9.90
N ARG A 153 27.44 -1.20 -10.01
CA ARG A 153 26.42 -1.22 -8.95
C ARG A 153 25.79 -2.60 -8.80
N GLN A 154 26.26 -3.36 -7.82
CA GLN A 154 25.82 -4.72 -7.54
C GLN A 154 24.75 -4.79 -6.44
N PRO A 155 24.04 -5.94 -6.30
CA PRO A 155 23.24 -6.24 -5.11
C PRO A 155 24.11 -6.34 -3.85
N GLU A 156 23.53 -6.05 -2.70
CA GLU A 156 24.25 -5.90 -1.43
C GLU A 156 23.46 -6.55 -0.29
N THR A 157 24.11 -7.29 0.60
CA THR A 157 23.46 -7.84 1.80
C THR A 157 23.70 -6.90 2.99
N VAL A 158 22.63 -6.47 3.65
CA VAL A 158 22.70 -5.66 4.88
C VAL A 158 22.02 -6.37 6.05
N LEU A 159 22.49 -6.12 7.27
CA LEU A 159 21.87 -6.62 8.50
C LEU A 159 20.75 -5.70 8.96
N VAL A 160 19.51 -6.14 8.88
CA VAL A 160 18.33 -5.41 9.38
C VAL A 160 17.83 -6.10 10.65
N ASN A 161 17.88 -5.38 11.78
CA ASN A 161 17.55 -5.90 13.13
C ASN A 161 18.19 -7.28 13.44
N GLY A 162 19.41 -7.54 12.95
CA GLY A 162 20.17 -8.78 13.18
C GLY A 162 20.05 -9.87 12.11
N LYS A 163 19.33 -9.63 11.00
CA LYS A 163 19.10 -10.59 9.93
C LYS A 163 19.57 -10.08 8.57
N GLU A 164 20.18 -10.95 7.77
CA GLU A 164 20.66 -10.61 6.43
C GLU A 164 19.52 -10.39 5.43
N VAL A 165 19.54 -9.24 4.76
CA VAL A 165 18.55 -8.82 3.74
C VAL A 165 19.28 -8.39 2.46
N LEU A 166 19.05 -9.14 1.38
CA LEU A 166 19.62 -8.84 0.05
C LEU A 166 18.92 -7.66 -0.63
N ARG A 167 19.56 -6.49 -0.61
CA ARG A 167 19.19 -5.28 -1.36
C ARG A 167 19.43 -5.50 -2.86
N LYS A 168 18.36 -5.76 -3.61
CA LYS A 168 18.43 -5.97 -5.07
C LYS A 168 18.41 -4.64 -5.82
N VAL A 169 19.31 -4.48 -6.79
CA VAL A 169 19.31 -3.34 -7.73
C VAL A 169 17.95 -3.24 -8.46
N CYS A 170 17.54 -2.02 -8.81
CA CYS A 170 16.43 -1.75 -9.72
C CYS A 170 16.99 -1.39 -11.12
N PRO A 171 16.65 -2.12 -12.20
CA PRO A 171 17.18 -1.82 -13.52
C PRO A 171 16.67 -0.50 -14.10
N SER A 172 15.42 -0.08 -13.81
CA SER A 172 14.83 1.16 -14.34
C SER A 172 15.25 2.42 -13.60
N CYS A 173 15.56 2.32 -12.30
CA CYS A 173 15.95 3.46 -11.46
C CYS A 173 17.45 3.49 -11.15
N HIS A 174 18.20 2.44 -11.53
CA HIS A 174 19.61 2.22 -11.25
C HIS A 174 20.02 2.37 -9.76
N ILE A 175 19.10 2.14 -8.81
CA ILE A 175 19.41 2.18 -7.37
C ILE A 175 19.54 0.79 -6.77
N VAL A 176 20.42 0.62 -5.79
CA VAL A 176 20.30 -0.44 -4.78
C VAL A 176 19.06 -0.11 -3.95
N ARG A 177 18.07 -1.01 -3.89
CA ARG A 177 16.81 -0.73 -3.17
C ARG A 177 17.00 -0.97 -1.67
N PRO A 178 16.67 0.01 -0.80
CA PRO A 178 16.61 -0.22 0.64
C PRO A 178 15.63 -1.33 1.02
N PRO A 179 15.71 -1.86 2.26
CA PRO A 179 14.78 -2.86 2.75
C PRO A 179 13.31 -2.45 2.51
N ARG A 180 12.44 -3.44 2.27
CA ARG A 180 11.00 -3.27 1.97
C ARG A 180 10.66 -2.43 0.72
N SER A 181 11.64 -1.84 0.04
CA SER A 181 11.41 -0.94 -1.11
C SER A 181 11.18 -1.71 -2.42
N SER A 182 10.25 -1.24 -3.26
CA SER A 182 9.93 -1.89 -4.55
C SER A 182 9.73 -0.88 -5.68
N HIS A 183 10.04 -1.30 -6.92
CA HIS A 183 9.73 -0.53 -8.12
C HIS A 183 8.27 -0.77 -8.55
N CYS A 184 7.48 0.29 -8.62
CA CYS A 184 6.11 0.24 -9.13
C CYS A 184 6.11 0.41 -10.66
N ARG A 185 5.83 -0.67 -11.41
CA ARG A 185 5.76 -0.64 -12.89
C ARG A 185 4.71 0.32 -13.44
N PHE A 186 3.64 0.63 -12.69
CA PHE A 186 2.56 1.54 -13.13
C PHE A 186 2.94 3.02 -13.03
N CYS A 187 3.81 3.38 -12.08
CA CYS A 187 4.27 4.76 -11.87
C CYS A 187 5.74 4.97 -12.29
N ASP A 188 6.42 3.89 -12.68
CA ASP A 188 7.82 3.85 -13.11
C ASP A 188 8.79 4.44 -12.07
N TYR A 189 8.63 4.14 -10.78
CA TYR A 189 9.58 4.55 -9.75
C TYR A 189 9.69 3.57 -8.58
N CYS A 190 10.81 3.61 -7.87
CA CYS A 190 10.95 2.96 -6.58
C CYS A 190 10.26 3.75 -5.46
N VAL A 191 9.64 3.03 -4.52
CA VAL A 191 8.98 3.60 -3.34
C VAL A 191 9.44 2.88 -2.07
N GLU A 192 9.62 3.67 -1.01
CA GLU A 192 10.02 3.24 0.33
C GLU A 192 8.88 2.51 1.06
N GLU A 193 9.16 1.32 1.63
CA GLU A 193 8.15 0.42 2.21
C GLU A 193 6.90 0.28 1.31
N PHE A 194 7.13 -0.04 0.03
CA PHE A 194 6.06 -0.16 -0.96
C PHE A 194 5.05 -1.24 -0.56
N ASP A 195 3.79 -0.84 -0.44
CA ASP A 195 2.68 -1.73 -0.08
C ASP A 195 2.02 -2.29 -1.35
N HIS A 196 1.38 -1.44 -2.14
CA HIS A 196 0.83 -1.78 -3.46
C HIS A 196 0.61 -0.53 -4.32
N HIS A 197 0.23 -0.72 -5.59
CA HIS A 197 -0.32 0.35 -6.43
C HIS A 197 -1.85 0.22 -6.45
N CYS A 198 -2.57 1.23 -5.96
CA CYS A 198 -4.01 1.20 -5.92
C CYS A 198 -4.56 1.64 -7.29
N GLY A 199 -4.85 0.66 -8.16
CA GLY A 199 -5.42 0.93 -9.49
C GLY A 199 -6.77 1.66 -9.47
N VAL A 200 -7.46 1.70 -8.33
CA VAL A 200 -8.66 2.53 -8.13
C VAL A 200 -8.29 4.00 -7.96
N LEU A 201 -7.32 4.35 -7.11
CA LEU A 201 -6.95 5.74 -6.83
C LEU A 201 -5.87 6.32 -7.77
N GLY A 202 -5.15 5.45 -8.51
CA GLY A 202 -3.99 5.83 -9.32
C GLY A 202 -2.70 6.10 -8.54
N SER A 203 -2.71 5.99 -7.21
CA SER A 203 -1.57 6.27 -6.33
C SER A 203 -0.90 4.99 -5.80
N CYS A 204 0.36 5.13 -5.35
CA CYS A 204 1.03 4.08 -4.58
C CYS A 204 0.70 4.20 -3.09
N VAL A 205 0.30 3.08 -2.49
CA VAL A 205 0.26 2.93 -1.03
C VAL A 205 1.65 2.46 -0.59
N ALA A 206 2.22 3.18 0.37
CA ALA A 206 3.59 3.00 0.85
C ALA A 206 3.75 3.73 2.20
N LYS A 207 4.96 3.78 2.78
CA LYS A 207 5.24 4.35 4.12
C LYS A 207 4.45 5.62 4.47
N ARG A 208 4.42 6.59 3.55
CA ARG A 208 3.84 7.93 3.75
C ARG A 208 2.34 7.98 3.54
N THR A 209 1.83 7.25 2.54
CA THR A 209 0.41 7.23 2.16
C THR A 209 -0.41 6.21 2.96
N PHE A 210 0.22 5.18 3.54
CA PHE A 210 -0.45 4.08 4.26
C PHE A 210 -1.42 4.57 5.34
N ARG A 211 -1.02 5.53 6.18
CA ARG A 211 -1.88 6.05 7.27
C ARG A 211 -3.15 6.75 6.75
N PHE A 212 -3.04 7.39 5.59
CA PHE A 212 -4.15 8.11 4.96
C PHE A 212 -5.06 7.13 4.22
N PHE A 213 -4.48 6.16 3.51
CA PHE A 213 -5.22 5.09 2.84
C PHE A 213 -5.98 4.19 3.83
N GLY A 214 -5.30 3.65 4.84
CA GLY A 214 -5.93 2.86 5.91
C GLY A 214 -6.90 3.70 6.77
N GLY A 215 -6.54 4.95 7.05
CA GLY A 215 -7.37 5.89 7.80
C GLY A 215 -8.70 6.20 7.08
N PHE A 216 -8.69 6.29 5.75
CA PHE A 216 -9.91 6.45 4.96
C PHE A 216 -10.88 5.28 5.19
N PHE A 217 -10.40 4.02 5.18
CA PHE A 217 -11.24 2.87 5.50
C PHE A 217 -11.71 2.88 6.96
N VAL A 218 -10.85 3.24 7.93
CA VAL A 218 -11.23 3.30 9.35
C VAL A 218 -12.29 4.37 9.63
N PHE A 219 -12.13 5.60 9.12
CA PHE A 219 -13.15 6.65 9.32
C PHE A 219 -14.44 6.36 8.54
N THR A 220 -14.35 5.78 7.34
CA THR A 220 -15.54 5.35 6.58
C THR A 220 -16.25 4.18 7.27
N ALA A 221 -15.52 3.24 7.88
CA ALA A 221 -16.09 2.15 8.68
C ALA A 221 -16.88 2.68 9.89
N LEU A 222 -16.34 3.65 10.62
CA LEU A 222 -17.05 4.31 11.72
C LEU A 222 -18.29 5.08 11.23
N LEU A 223 -18.17 5.76 10.08
CA LEU A 223 -19.28 6.51 9.46
C LEU A 223 -20.44 5.59 9.04
N ILE A 224 -20.16 4.49 8.32
CA ILE A 224 -21.22 3.57 7.87
C ILE A 224 -21.85 2.79 9.03
N LEU A 225 -21.09 2.46 10.08
CA LEU A 225 -21.66 1.87 11.30
C LEU A 225 -22.60 2.87 12.00
N PHE A 226 -22.20 4.15 12.11
CA PHE A 226 -23.07 5.19 12.68
C PHE A 226 -24.35 5.37 11.85
N ILE A 227 -24.23 5.50 10.52
CA ILE A 227 -25.36 5.62 9.58
C ILE A 227 -26.29 4.40 9.68
N GLY A 228 -25.75 3.18 9.69
CA GLY A 228 -26.53 1.95 9.77
C GLY A 228 -27.28 1.83 11.11
N ILE A 229 -26.59 2.04 12.24
CA ILE A 229 -27.21 2.01 13.58
C ILE A 229 -28.30 3.08 13.70
N ARG A 230 -28.04 4.31 13.26
CA ARG A 230 -29.05 5.39 13.29
C ARG A 230 -30.24 5.11 12.39
N SER A 231 -30.02 4.55 11.20
CA SER A 231 -31.11 4.16 10.29
C SER A 231 -31.97 3.05 10.88
N LEU A 232 -31.36 2.02 11.50
CA LEU A 232 -32.06 0.98 12.25
C LEU A 232 -32.88 1.57 13.43
N VAL A 233 -32.30 2.49 14.20
CA VAL A 233 -32.99 3.17 15.32
C VAL A 233 -34.14 4.04 14.84
N THR A 234 -34.09 4.62 13.64
CA THR A 234 -35.22 5.34 13.03
C THR A 234 -36.32 4.36 12.61
N LEU A 235 -35.97 3.26 11.92
CA LEU A 235 -36.93 2.24 11.47
C LEU A 235 -37.58 1.43 12.62
N ALA A 236 -36.90 1.32 13.76
CA ALA A 236 -37.40 0.62 14.94
C ALA A 236 -38.34 1.47 15.83
N LYS A 237 -38.50 2.76 15.55
CA LYS A 237 -39.42 3.64 16.28
C LYS A 237 -40.83 3.56 15.67
N PRO A 238 -41.89 3.30 16.48
CA PRO A 238 -43.26 3.42 16.00
C PRO A 238 -43.61 4.91 15.83
N ASP A 239 -43.56 5.40 14.60
CA ASP A 239 -43.89 6.80 14.27
C ASP A 239 -45.39 6.97 13.96
N PRO A 240 -46.17 7.75 14.75
CA PRO A 240 -47.55 8.09 14.41
C PRO A 240 -47.68 8.99 13.17
N GLN A 241 -46.60 9.60 12.68
CA GLN A 241 -46.59 10.45 11.48
C GLN A 241 -46.36 9.67 10.16
N LEU A 242 -46.34 8.33 10.19
CA LEU A 242 -46.25 7.46 9.00
C LEU A 242 -47.28 7.76 7.90
N ASN A 243 -48.44 8.31 8.27
CA ASN A 243 -49.49 8.71 7.31
C ASN A 243 -49.20 10.06 6.61
N THR A 244 -48.18 10.81 7.04
CA THR A 244 -47.77 12.08 6.44
C THR A 244 -46.77 11.88 5.29
N GLY A 245 -46.69 12.85 4.38
CA GLY A 245 -45.65 12.86 3.35
C GLY A 245 -44.23 12.92 3.92
N GLN A 246 -44.05 13.54 5.09
CA GLN A 246 -42.74 13.67 5.75
C GLN A 246 -42.29 12.35 6.38
N GLY A 247 -43.12 11.70 7.21
CA GLY A 247 -42.78 10.40 7.82
C GLY A 247 -42.49 9.32 6.78
N ARG A 248 -43.23 9.33 5.65
CA ARG A 248 -42.93 8.46 4.49
C ARG A 248 -41.56 8.73 3.85
N TRP A 249 -41.13 9.99 3.76
CA TRP A 249 -39.79 10.35 3.28
C TRP A 249 -38.70 9.92 4.27
N GLU A 250 -38.89 10.16 5.57
CA GLU A 250 -37.90 9.81 6.60
C GLU A 250 -37.68 8.28 6.67
N MET A 251 -38.75 7.49 6.59
CA MET A 251 -38.69 6.03 6.44
C MET A 251 -37.94 5.60 5.16
N ALA A 252 -38.26 6.21 4.01
CA ALA A 252 -37.60 5.87 2.75
C ALA A 252 -36.09 6.21 2.79
N ALA A 253 -35.72 7.37 3.31
CA ALA A 253 -34.34 7.78 3.48
C ALA A 253 -33.58 6.88 4.48
N ALA A 254 -34.23 6.40 5.54
CA ALA A 254 -33.65 5.44 6.47
C ALA A 254 -33.43 4.06 5.82
N ILE A 255 -34.38 3.56 5.02
CA ILE A 255 -34.19 2.31 4.24
C ILE A 255 -33.03 2.45 3.25
N ILE A 256 -33.00 3.54 2.47
CA ILE A 256 -31.93 3.81 1.50
C ILE A 256 -30.57 3.92 2.19
N SER A 257 -30.48 4.65 3.30
CA SER A 257 -29.25 4.82 4.08
C SER A 257 -28.78 3.51 4.70
N LEU A 258 -29.70 2.69 5.21
CA LEU A 258 -29.40 1.37 5.77
C LEU A 258 -28.84 0.43 4.68
N VAL A 259 -29.53 0.31 3.54
CA VAL A 259 -29.08 -0.54 2.42
C VAL A 259 -27.72 -0.07 1.87
N ALA A 260 -27.53 1.24 1.69
CA ALA A 260 -26.25 1.80 1.26
C ALA A 260 -25.12 1.51 2.27
N SER A 261 -25.39 1.68 3.57
CA SER A 261 -24.40 1.40 4.63
C SER A 261 -24.05 -0.09 4.74
N GLY A 262 -25.01 -0.99 4.51
CA GLY A 262 -24.79 -2.44 4.48
C GLY A 262 -23.94 -2.88 3.29
N LEU A 263 -24.31 -2.44 2.08
CA LEU A 263 -23.56 -2.73 0.85
C LEU A 263 -22.12 -2.18 0.90
N ALA A 264 -21.94 -0.95 1.40
CA ALA A 264 -20.62 -0.39 1.66
C ALA A 264 -19.88 -1.18 2.77
N GLY A 265 -20.59 -1.60 3.82
CA GLY A 265 -20.06 -2.36 4.96
C GLY A 265 -19.40 -3.67 4.57
N CYS A 266 -19.99 -4.40 3.63
CA CYS A 266 -19.43 -5.64 3.07
C CYS A 266 -18.01 -5.48 2.48
N ILE A 267 -17.64 -4.27 2.03
CA ILE A 267 -16.34 -3.98 1.42
C ILE A 267 -15.44 -3.20 2.39
N VAL A 268 -15.98 -2.17 3.05
CA VAL A 268 -15.21 -1.23 3.87
C VAL A 268 -14.82 -1.84 5.22
N LEU A 269 -15.68 -2.63 5.88
CA LEU A 269 -15.37 -3.18 7.20
C LEU A 269 -14.20 -4.21 7.15
N PRO A 270 -14.15 -5.17 6.20
CA PRO A 270 -13.00 -6.06 6.07
C PRO A 270 -11.70 -5.32 5.73
N LEU A 271 -11.77 -4.29 4.87
CA LEU A 271 -10.60 -3.47 4.51
C LEU A 271 -10.10 -2.63 5.69
N ALA A 272 -10.99 -2.02 6.47
CA ALA A 272 -10.63 -1.29 7.68
C ALA A 272 -9.96 -2.20 8.72
N PHE A 273 -10.54 -3.39 8.97
CA PHE A 273 -9.94 -4.40 9.83
C PHE A 273 -8.56 -4.83 9.34
N TYR A 274 -8.40 -5.11 8.05
CA TYR A 274 -7.12 -5.52 7.46
C TYR A 274 -6.05 -4.41 7.57
N TYR A 275 -6.42 -3.14 7.37
CA TYR A 275 -5.48 -2.01 7.55
C TYR A 275 -5.13 -1.71 9.02
N VAL A 276 -5.97 -2.10 9.97
CA VAL A 276 -5.60 -2.11 11.40
C VAL A 276 -4.68 -3.29 11.71
N TYR A 277 -4.98 -4.49 11.21
CA TYR A 277 -4.13 -5.69 11.36
C TYR A 277 -2.71 -5.47 10.81
N LEU A 278 -2.57 -4.99 9.57
CA LEU A 278 -1.29 -4.67 8.95
C LEU A 278 -0.49 -3.66 9.78
N ALA A 279 -1.15 -2.64 10.32
CA ALA A 279 -0.53 -1.65 11.19
C ALA A 279 -0.05 -2.24 12.53
N CYS A 280 -0.84 -3.12 13.16
CA CYS A 280 -0.44 -3.82 14.40
C CYS A 280 0.72 -4.79 14.18
N MET A 281 0.73 -5.53 13.07
CA MET A 281 1.80 -6.47 12.73
C MET A 281 3.05 -5.77 12.14
N ASN A 282 2.94 -4.52 11.67
CA ASN A 282 3.92 -3.84 10.81
C ASN A 282 4.20 -4.63 9.53
N TYR A 283 3.17 -5.21 8.90
CA TYR A 283 3.22 -5.74 7.54
C TYR A 283 2.83 -4.67 6.51
N THR A 284 3.40 -4.77 5.32
CA THR A 284 2.75 -4.31 4.08
C THR A 284 1.81 -5.40 3.53
N GLN A 285 0.83 -5.03 2.70
CA GLN A 285 0.03 -6.03 1.96
C GLN A 285 0.89 -6.99 1.15
N LYS A 286 1.97 -6.50 0.55
CA LYS A 286 2.92 -7.31 -0.21
C LYS A 286 3.59 -8.39 0.66
N GLU A 287 4.12 -8.03 1.81
CA GLU A 287 4.74 -9.00 2.74
C GLU A 287 3.70 -9.97 3.29
N SER A 288 2.49 -9.49 3.63
CA SER A 288 1.38 -10.34 4.04
C SER A 288 1.00 -11.37 2.97
N ALA A 289 0.94 -10.97 1.69
CA ALA A 289 0.63 -11.86 0.58
C ALA A 289 1.78 -12.85 0.29
N GLN A 290 3.04 -12.41 0.40
CA GLN A 290 4.20 -13.31 0.28
C GLN A 290 4.20 -14.38 1.39
N LEU A 291 3.82 -14.01 2.62
CA LEU A 291 3.66 -14.94 3.74
C LEU A 291 2.50 -15.92 3.50
N SER A 292 1.33 -15.44 3.07
CA SER A 292 0.18 -16.30 2.73
C SER A 292 0.46 -17.30 1.59
N LEU A 293 1.49 -17.06 0.78
CA LEU A 293 1.95 -17.94 -0.30
C LEU A 293 3.18 -18.79 0.09
N GLY A 294 3.67 -18.70 1.33
CA GLY A 294 4.84 -19.44 1.80
C GLY A 294 6.18 -18.96 1.22
N PHE A 295 6.23 -17.78 0.60
CA PHE A 295 7.45 -17.21 -0.01
C PHE A 295 8.35 -16.44 0.96
N CYS A 296 7.93 -16.23 2.21
CA CYS A 296 8.76 -15.66 3.26
C CYS A 296 8.30 -16.09 4.65
N GLU A 297 9.25 -16.14 5.60
CA GLU A 297 8.98 -16.30 7.02
C GLU A 297 8.14 -15.14 7.60
N PRO A 298 7.45 -15.34 8.74
CA PRO A 298 6.78 -14.27 9.46
C PRO A 298 7.70 -13.09 9.79
N ASN A 299 7.15 -11.88 9.74
CA ASN A 299 7.87 -10.64 10.06
C ASN A 299 8.09 -10.50 11.58
N GLN A 300 9.11 -11.18 12.08
CA GLN A 300 9.69 -10.91 13.40
C GLN A 300 10.61 -9.67 13.32
N ASP A 301 11.32 -9.52 12.19
CA ASP A 301 12.37 -8.53 11.91
C ASP A 301 11.97 -7.06 12.18
N TYR A 302 10.70 -6.70 11.93
CA TYR A 302 10.18 -5.33 12.11
C TYR A 302 9.05 -5.23 13.17
N HIS A 303 8.69 -6.31 13.87
CA HIS A 303 7.61 -6.30 14.85
C HIS A 303 8.09 -5.82 16.22
N ARG A 304 7.64 -4.61 16.64
CA ARG A 304 8.05 -3.97 17.90
C ARG A 304 6.92 -3.93 18.95
N GLY A 305 6.00 -4.90 18.87
CA GLY A 305 4.77 -5.01 19.68
C GLY A 305 3.57 -4.27 19.07
N TYR A 306 2.36 -4.85 19.20
CA TYR A 306 1.17 -4.43 18.43
C TYR A 306 0.82 -2.94 18.55
N TRP A 307 0.71 -2.42 19.78
CA TRP A 307 0.39 -1.00 20.02
C TRP A 307 1.47 -0.06 19.49
N ARG A 308 2.75 -0.37 19.73
CA ARG A 308 3.88 0.45 19.27
C ARG A 308 3.95 0.50 17.74
N ASN A 309 3.71 -0.63 17.08
CA ASN A 309 3.58 -0.72 15.63
C ASN A 309 2.40 0.14 15.12
N PHE A 310 1.21 -0.04 15.69
CA PHE A 310 0.00 0.71 15.30
C PHE A 310 0.18 2.23 15.43
N PHE A 311 0.66 2.70 16.59
CA PHE A 311 0.92 4.13 16.81
C PHE A 311 2.03 4.67 15.90
N SER A 312 3.11 3.91 15.69
CA SER A 312 4.18 4.28 14.75
C SER A 312 3.65 4.43 13.31
N ARG A 313 2.75 3.52 12.87
CA ARG A 313 2.24 3.48 11.49
C ARG A 313 1.24 4.59 11.19
N TYR A 314 0.32 4.88 12.11
CA TYR A 314 -0.71 5.92 11.92
C TYR A 314 -0.27 7.32 12.40
N PHE A 315 0.44 7.41 13.52
CA PHE A 315 0.73 8.67 14.22
C PHE A 315 2.22 9.02 14.33
N GLY A 316 3.13 8.12 13.94
CA GLY A 316 4.57 8.41 13.87
C GLY A 316 4.94 9.45 12.80
N PRO A 317 6.21 9.87 12.68
CA PRO A 317 6.64 10.81 11.64
C PRO A 317 6.37 10.27 10.22
N LEU A 318 6.21 11.17 9.24
CA LEU A 318 6.08 10.77 7.83
C LEU A 318 7.42 10.36 7.18
N GLY A 319 8.56 10.69 7.79
CA GLY A 319 9.86 10.62 7.13
C GLY A 319 10.01 11.67 6.02
N THR A 320 10.98 11.47 5.13
CA THR A 320 11.26 12.32 3.96
C THR A 320 10.54 11.79 2.72
N SER A 321 10.45 12.61 1.67
CA SER A 321 10.13 12.19 0.30
C SER A 321 11.30 12.51 -0.61
N ARG A 322 11.34 11.93 -1.82
CA ARG A 322 12.42 12.17 -2.82
C ARG A 322 13.80 11.79 -2.27
N ILE A 323 13.87 10.59 -1.72
CA ILE A 323 15.05 10.07 -1.03
C ILE A 323 16.18 9.89 -2.06
N THR A 324 17.29 10.61 -1.88
CA THR A 324 18.54 10.39 -2.64
C THR A 324 19.22 9.11 -2.19
N ALA A 325 20.12 8.54 -2.99
CA ALA A 325 20.86 7.34 -2.60
C ALA A 325 21.66 7.54 -1.29
N GLU A 326 22.33 8.70 -1.15
CA GLU A 326 23.03 9.09 0.08
C GLU A 326 22.11 9.08 1.31
N ASN A 327 20.86 9.54 1.17
CA ASN A 327 19.88 9.47 2.25
C ASN A 327 19.29 8.06 2.43
N ALA A 328 19.23 7.24 1.38
CA ALA A 328 18.66 5.90 1.40
C ALA A 328 19.50 4.88 2.20
N GLU A 329 20.79 5.16 2.39
CA GLU A 329 21.69 4.34 3.22
C GLU A 329 21.36 4.39 4.71
N PHE A 330 20.75 5.49 5.20
CA PHE A 330 20.30 5.65 6.59
C PHE A 330 19.01 4.89 6.94
N TYR A 331 18.50 4.03 6.05
CA TYR A 331 17.27 3.24 6.21
C TYR A 331 17.54 1.73 6.36
N VAL A 332 18.66 1.38 7.03
CA VAL A 332 19.03 0.02 7.45
C VAL A 332 18.63 -0.20 8.90
#